data_AF-A0A0G4E5U6-F1
#
_entry.id   AF-A0A0G4E5U6-F1
#
_cell.length_a   1.000
_cell.length_b   1.000
_cell.length_c   1.000
_cell.angle_alpha   90.00
_cell.angle_beta   90.00
_cell.angle_gamma   90.00
#
_symmetry.space_group_name_H-M   'P 1'
#
loop_
_entity.id
_entity.type
_entity.pdbx_description
1 polymer ?
#
loop_
_entity_poly.entity_id
_entity_poly.type
_entity_poly.pdbx_seq_one_letter_code
_entity_poly.pdbx_strand_id
1 'polypeptide(L)'
;MSHAEIQLTLFPSSPELNDMPETIELMRPHKFAHGDTVELPLVSIELVPYENRWMWQSNLNSHNGSSQGAKALPKWNRFAATKGEALLAGVLDVQAFMHRATALEQVRILDWLQDQVSRAAAQALSNRIGSGRIGSAVTVS
;
A
#
# COMPACT_ATOMS: atom_id res chain seq x y z
N MET A 1 31.91 -16.59 -22.53
CA MET A 1 31.48 -15.46 -21.69
C MET A 1 29.98 -15.29 -21.89
N SER A 2 29.17 -15.89 -21.00
CA SER A 2 27.72 -15.76 -21.03
C SER A 2 27.35 -14.41 -20.44
N HIS A 3 26.70 -13.56 -21.23
CA HIS A 3 26.06 -12.35 -20.71
C HIS A 3 25.08 -12.76 -19.61
N ALA A 4 25.35 -12.33 -18.38
CA ALA A 4 24.38 -12.42 -17.31
C ALA A 4 23.17 -11.56 -17.71
N GLU A 5 22.07 -12.23 -18.07
CA GLU A 5 20.76 -11.61 -18.16
C GLU A 5 20.48 -10.92 -16.83
N ILE A 6 20.41 -9.59 -16.85
CA ILE A 6 19.83 -8.80 -15.78
C ILE A 6 18.34 -9.10 -15.82
N GLN A 7 17.91 -10.13 -15.09
CA GLN A 7 16.50 -10.27 -14.74
C GLN A 7 16.19 -9.16 -13.74
N LEU A 8 15.73 -8.01 -14.25
CA LEU A 8 14.97 -7.08 -13.43
C LEU A 8 13.79 -7.88 -12.87
N THR A 9 13.82 -8.18 -11.57
CA THR A 9 12.65 -8.65 -10.81
C THR A 9 11.63 -7.51 -10.78
N LEU A 10 10.94 -7.30 -11.91
CA LEU A 10 9.90 -6.29 -12.14
C LEU A 10 8.55 -6.71 -11.56
N PHE A 11 8.48 -7.89 -10.95
CA PHE A 11 7.24 -8.43 -10.41
C PHE A 11 7.11 -7.98 -8.95
N PRO A 12 6.07 -7.22 -8.59
CA PRO A 12 5.78 -6.96 -7.20
C PRO A 12 5.63 -8.32 -6.50
N SER A 13 6.35 -8.51 -5.39
CA SER A 13 6.20 -9.66 -4.49
C SER A 13 4.78 -9.78 -3.93
N SER A 14 4.03 -8.68 -4.00
CA SER A 14 2.71 -8.49 -3.45
C SER A 14 1.62 -8.59 -4.52
N PRO A 15 0.46 -9.17 -4.19
CA PRO A 15 -0.66 -9.32 -5.12
C PRO A 15 -1.13 -7.96 -5.66
N GLU A 16 -1.62 -7.97 -6.89
CA GLU A 16 -2.21 -6.80 -7.54
C GLU A 16 -3.35 -6.21 -6.69
N LEU A 17 -3.56 -4.91 -6.81
CA LEU A 17 -4.70 -4.25 -6.19
C LEU A 17 -5.97 -4.71 -6.92
N ASN A 18 -7.01 -5.04 -6.16
CA ASN A 18 -8.36 -5.33 -6.65
C ASN A 18 -9.34 -4.25 -6.16
N ASP A 19 -10.58 -4.26 -6.65
CA ASP A 19 -11.61 -3.29 -6.26
C ASP A 19 -12.25 -3.57 -4.89
N MET A 20 -11.73 -4.51 -4.10
CA MET A 20 -12.25 -4.82 -2.76
C MET A 20 -11.55 -3.96 -1.68
N PRO A 21 -12.24 -3.67 -0.56
CA PRO A 21 -11.60 -3.11 0.62
C PRO A 21 -10.42 -3.97 1.05
N GLU A 22 -9.33 -3.35 1.49
CA GLU A 22 -8.09 -4.05 1.81
C GLU A 22 -7.37 -3.33 2.95
N THR A 23 -6.77 -4.08 3.88
CA THR A 23 -5.79 -3.55 4.82
C THR A 23 -4.46 -4.21 4.53
N ILE A 24 -3.48 -3.40 4.16
CA ILE A 24 -2.13 -3.86 3.82
C ILE A 24 -1.26 -3.62 5.04
N GLU A 25 -0.59 -4.67 5.52
CA GLU A 25 0.14 -4.63 6.79
C GLU A 25 1.59 -5.07 6.64
N LEU A 26 2.49 -4.35 7.31
CA LEU A 26 3.82 -4.82 7.63
C LEU A 26 3.78 -5.37 9.05
N MET A 27 4.04 -6.66 9.23
CA MET A 27 3.99 -7.30 10.55
C MET A 27 5.29 -7.15 11.33
N ARG A 28 5.20 -7.19 12.65
CA ARG A 28 6.35 -7.30 13.55
C ARG A 28 6.08 -8.33 14.65
N PRO A 29 7.13 -9.03 15.11
CA PRO A 29 7.02 -9.83 16.31
C PRO A 29 6.84 -8.92 17.53
N HIS A 30 5.95 -9.33 18.42
CA HIS A 30 5.71 -8.72 19.72
C HIS A 30 5.66 -9.79 20.79
N LYS A 31 6.48 -9.62 21.83
CA LYS A 31 6.49 -10.50 22.99
C LYS A 31 5.80 -9.80 24.16
N PHE A 32 4.67 -10.34 24.60
CA PHE A 32 4.02 -9.89 25.83
C PHE A 32 4.80 -10.35 27.06
N ALA A 33 4.70 -9.60 28.17
CA ALA A 33 5.49 -9.84 29.38
C ALA A 33 5.37 -11.27 29.94
N HIS A 34 4.22 -11.93 29.76
CA HIS A 34 3.93 -13.29 30.21
C HIS A 34 3.26 -14.15 29.14
N GLY A 35 3.43 -13.80 27.87
CA GLY A 35 2.75 -14.48 26.76
C GLY A 35 3.71 -14.94 25.67
N ASP A 36 3.14 -15.67 24.72
CA ASP A 36 3.84 -16.07 23.51
C ASP A 36 4.17 -14.85 22.63
N THR A 37 5.16 -15.03 21.76
CA THR A 37 5.42 -14.06 20.70
C THR A 37 4.27 -14.11 19.70
N VAL A 38 3.62 -12.97 19.47
CA VAL A 38 2.58 -12.80 18.46
C VAL A 38 3.06 -11.86 17.37
N GLU A 39 2.39 -11.88 16.21
CA GLU A 39 2.59 -10.87 15.17
C GLU A 39 1.59 -9.74 15.34
N LEU A 40 2.09 -8.50 15.37
CA LEU A 40 1.29 -7.28 15.37
C LEU A 40 1.61 -6.46 14.12
N PRO A 41 0.66 -5.70 13.55
CA PRO A 41 0.98 -4.76 12.48
C PRO A 41 1.90 -3.68 13.04
N LEU A 42 3.10 -3.55 12.47
CA LEU A 42 4.00 -2.42 12.66
C LEU A 42 3.44 -1.18 11.97
N VAL A 43 3.04 -1.34 10.70
CA VAL A 43 2.37 -0.32 9.91
C VAL A 43 1.20 -0.98 9.18
N SER A 44 0.10 -0.27 9.05
CA SER A 44 -1.00 -0.67 8.18
C SER A 44 -1.49 0.49 7.32
N ILE A 45 -1.87 0.23 6.08
CA ILE A 45 -2.64 1.14 5.23
C ILE A 45 -3.98 0.48 4.94
N GLU A 46 -5.06 1.04 5.47
CA GLU A 46 -6.43 0.61 5.21
C GLU A 46 -6.97 1.39 4.00
N LEU A 47 -7.56 0.68 3.03
CA LEU A 47 -8.13 1.20 1.80
C LEU A 47 -9.59 0.76 1.70
N VAL A 48 -10.51 1.72 1.63
CA VAL A 48 -11.96 1.45 1.66
C VAL A 48 -12.66 2.21 0.55
N PRO A 49 -13.48 1.57 -0.30
CA PRO A 49 -14.31 2.27 -1.26
C PRO A 49 -15.40 3.08 -0.54
N TYR A 50 -15.64 4.30 -1.02
CA TYR A 50 -16.70 5.18 -0.54
C TYR A 50 -17.32 5.92 -1.72
N GLU A 51 -18.57 5.58 -2.04
CA GLU A 51 -19.26 6.05 -3.26
C GLU A 51 -18.39 5.74 -4.50
N ASN A 52 -18.02 6.76 -5.28
CA ASN A 52 -17.17 6.64 -6.47
C ASN A 52 -15.70 6.99 -6.19
N ARG A 53 -15.26 6.93 -4.93
CA ARG A 53 -13.92 7.32 -4.48
C ARG A 53 -13.35 6.26 -3.54
N TRP A 54 -12.08 6.43 -3.19
CA TRP A 54 -11.37 5.59 -2.23
C TRP A 54 -10.91 6.41 -1.04
N MET A 55 -11.13 5.88 0.17
CA MET A 55 -10.57 6.42 1.41
C MET A 55 -9.32 5.64 1.81
N TRP A 56 -8.44 6.30 2.56
CA TRP A 56 -7.31 5.63 3.19
C TRP A 56 -7.14 6.03 4.66
N GLN A 57 -6.46 5.17 5.41
CA GLN A 57 -5.93 5.49 6.73
C GLN A 57 -4.63 4.72 6.98
N SER A 58 -3.62 5.43 7.48
CA SER A 58 -2.30 4.86 7.80
C SER A 58 -2.07 4.81 9.31
N ASN A 59 -1.61 3.66 9.81
CA ASN A 59 -1.41 3.41 11.24
C ASN A 59 0.04 3.01 11.53
N LEU A 60 0.50 3.26 12.76
CA LEU A 60 1.80 2.86 13.28
C LEU A 60 1.60 2.19 14.64
N ASN A 61 2.37 1.14 14.89
CA ASN A 61 2.51 0.52 16.19
C ASN A 61 3.96 0.01 16.31
N SER A 62 4.86 0.86 16.78
CA SER A 62 6.29 0.60 16.90
C SER A 62 6.64 -0.09 18.23
N HIS A 63 7.76 -0.82 18.24
CA HIS A 63 8.32 -1.44 19.44
C HIS A 63 8.70 -0.43 20.52
N ASN A 64 9.03 0.82 20.17
CA ASN A 64 9.37 1.85 21.16
C ASN A 64 8.16 2.47 21.89
N GLY A 65 6.95 1.93 21.66
CA GLY A 65 5.70 2.42 22.25
C GLY A 65 5.00 3.52 21.43
N SER A 66 5.62 4.05 20.38
CA SER A 66 4.96 4.99 19.47
C SER A 66 3.84 4.31 18.71
N SER A 67 2.63 4.85 18.83
CA SER A 67 1.46 4.37 18.10
C SER A 67 0.61 5.51 17.54
N GLN A 68 -0.12 5.20 16.48
CA GLN A 68 -1.29 5.94 16.00
C GLN A 68 -2.19 4.97 15.25
N GLY A 69 -3.48 5.03 15.53
CA GLY A 69 -4.44 4.09 14.97
C GLY A 69 -5.79 4.75 14.77
N ALA A 70 -6.32 4.66 13.55
CA ALA A 70 -7.71 4.97 13.25
C ALA A 70 -8.22 4.05 12.14
N LYS A 71 -9.52 4.14 11.88
CA LYS A 71 -10.17 3.54 10.71
C LYS A 71 -10.37 4.58 9.62
N ALA A 72 -10.29 4.14 8.36
CA ALA A 72 -10.69 4.94 7.20
C ALA A 72 -12.19 5.23 7.29
N LEU A 73 -12.53 6.49 7.55
CA LEU A 73 -13.90 6.95 7.77
C LEU A 73 -14.11 8.30 7.08
N PRO A 74 -15.33 8.60 6.58
CA PRO A 74 -15.60 9.84 5.85
C PRO A 74 -15.27 11.12 6.63
N LYS A 75 -15.41 11.09 7.97
CA LYS A 75 -15.13 12.23 8.85
C LYS A 75 -13.68 12.72 8.80
N TRP A 76 -12.74 11.92 8.31
CA TRP A 76 -11.33 12.30 8.18
C TRP A 76 -11.04 13.08 6.90
N ASN A 77 -11.99 13.14 5.97
CA ASN A 77 -11.87 13.84 4.69
C ASN A 77 -10.64 13.43 3.86
N ARG A 78 -10.33 12.13 3.85
CA ARG A 78 -9.22 11.52 3.11
C ARG A 78 -9.79 10.72 1.94
N PHE A 79 -9.78 11.31 0.75
CA PHE A 79 -10.36 10.72 -0.46
C PHE A 79 -9.42 10.81 -1.66
N ALA A 80 -9.41 9.76 -2.48
CA ALA A 80 -8.70 9.69 -3.75
C ALA A 80 -9.64 9.14 -4.83
N ALA A 81 -9.34 9.39 -6.11
CA ALA A 81 -10.20 8.94 -7.20
C ALA A 81 -10.08 7.42 -7.41
N THR A 82 -8.90 6.86 -7.15
CA THR A 82 -8.62 5.42 -7.35
C THR A 82 -8.00 4.77 -6.12
N LYS A 83 -8.08 3.44 -6.03
CA LYS A 83 -7.40 2.66 -4.97
C LYS A 83 -5.89 2.87 -5.00
N GLY A 84 -5.30 2.95 -6.18
CA GLY A 84 -3.86 3.22 -6.35
C GLY A 84 -3.44 4.58 -5.82
N GLU A 85 -4.24 5.63 -6.08
CA GLU A 85 -4.00 6.96 -5.52
C GLU A 85 -4.17 6.98 -3.99
N ALA A 86 -5.19 6.30 -3.46
CA ALA A 86 -5.38 6.15 -2.02
C ALA A 86 -4.18 5.43 -1.36
N LEU A 87 -3.64 4.39 -2.01
CA LEU A 87 -2.43 3.70 -1.55
C LEU A 87 -1.22 4.64 -1.54
N LEU A 88 -0.99 5.41 -2.60
CA LEU A 88 0.12 6.38 -2.64
C LEU A 88 -0.02 7.46 -1.57
N ALA A 89 -1.23 7.95 -1.32
CA ALA A 89 -1.48 8.88 -0.21
C ALA A 89 -1.17 8.22 1.15
N GLY A 90 -1.57 6.97 1.33
CA GLY A 90 -1.22 6.19 2.52
C GLY A 90 0.29 5.97 2.69
N VAL A 91 1.03 5.74 1.60
CA VAL A 91 2.50 5.65 1.59
C VAL A 91 3.13 6.96 2.05
N LEU A 92 2.66 8.10 1.53
CA LEU A 92 3.15 9.42 1.92
C LEU A 92 2.88 9.71 3.41
N ASP A 93 1.70 9.34 3.91
CA ASP A 93 1.38 9.42 5.34
C ASP A 93 2.42 8.64 6.16
N VAL A 94 2.71 7.39 5.78
CA VAL A 94 3.69 6.55 6.49
C VAL A 94 5.08 7.17 6.47
N GLN A 95 5.54 7.68 5.32
CA GLN A 95 6.84 8.38 5.24
C GLN A 95 6.89 9.58 6.17
N ALA A 96 5.79 10.32 6.31
CA ALA A 96 5.72 11.50 7.16
C ALA A 96 5.86 11.16 8.66
N PHE A 97 5.38 9.99 9.12
CA PHE A 97 5.43 9.61 10.54
C PHE A 97 6.43 8.50 10.88
N MET A 98 7.08 7.83 9.91
CA MET A 98 7.96 6.68 10.18
C MET A 98 9.15 7.02 11.08
N HIS A 99 9.56 8.29 11.12
CA HIS A 99 10.61 8.79 12.03
C HIS A 99 10.32 8.52 13.52
N ARG A 100 9.06 8.23 13.87
CA ARG A 100 8.63 7.85 15.23
C ARG A 100 8.96 6.40 15.57
N ALA A 101 9.22 5.53 14.58
CA ALA A 101 9.60 4.14 14.79
C ALA A 101 11.09 4.01 15.12
N THR A 102 11.52 2.82 15.56
CA THR A 102 12.95 2.53 15.76
C THR A 102 13.72 2.55 14.43
N ALA A 103 15.04 2.78 14.46
CA ALA A 103 15.85 2.80 13.24
C ALA A 103 15.75 1.49 12.43
N LEU A 104 15.70 0.34 13.11
CA LEU A 104 15.51 -0.96 12.47
C LEU A 104 14.13 -1.08 11.81
N GLU A 105 13.08 -0.63 12.48
CA GLU A 105 11.73 -0.61 11.91
C GLU A 105 11.62 0.36 10.73
N GLN A 106 12.30 1.52 10.78
CA GLN A 106 12.33 2.47 9.66
C GLN A 106 12.88 1.84 8.38
N VAL A 107 13.96 1.04 8.48
CA VAL A 107 14.51 0.31 7.32
C VAL A 107 13.48 -0.66 6.75
N ARG A 108 12.81 -1.44 7.62
CA ARG A 108 11.77 -2.40 7.20
C ARG A 108 10.54 -1.71 6.59
N ILE A 109 10.15 -0.57 7.15
CA ILE A 109 9.05 0.26 6.63
C ILE A 109 9.44 0.78 5.24
N LEU A 110 10.65 1.30 5.06
CA LEU A 110 11.11 1.81 3.76
C LEU A 110 11.07 0.74 2.66
N ASP A 111 11.58 -0.45 2.95
CA ASP A 111 11.53 -1.59 2.03
C ASP A 111 10.07 -1.96 1.66
N TRP A 112 9.22 -2.10 2.67
CA TRP A 112 7.80 -2.38 2.47
C TRP A 112 7.06 -1.28 1.68
N LEU A 113 7.44 -0.01 1.85
CA LEU A 113 6.85 1.10 1.09
C LEU A 113 7.23 1.06 -0.40
N GLN A 114 8.43 0.60 -0.75
CA GLN A 114 8.84 0.44 -2.15
C GLN A 114 7.97 -0.60 -2.88
N ASP A 115 7.63 -1.69 -2.20
CA ASP A 115 6.68 -2.69 -2.70
C ASP A 115 5.30 -2.06 -2.93
N GLN A 116 4.81 -1.24 -2.00
CA GLN A 116 3.50 -0.61 -2.13
C GLN A 116 3.43 0.40 -3.28
N VAL A 117 4.50 1.17 -3.50
CA VAL A 117 4.61 2.08 -4.66
C VAL A 117 4.58 1.29 -5.98
N SER A 118 5.28 0.15 -6.02
CA SER A 118 5.31 -0.72 -7.21
C SER A 118 3.91 -1.27 -7.54
N ARG A 119 3.14 -1.69 -6.53
CA ARG A 119 1.74 -2.12 -6.70
C ARG A 119 0.84 -1.01 -7.25
N ALA A 120 0.96 0.20 -6.70
CA ALA A 120 0.18 1.35 -7.18
C ALA A 120 0.53 1.70 -8.64
N ALA A 121 1.81 1.63 -9.01
CA ALA A 121 2.26 1.87 -10.38
C ALA A 121 1.72 0.82 -11.36
N ALA A 122 1.72 -0.46 -10.96
CA ALA A 122 1.15 -1.54 -11.76
C ALA A 122 -0.35 -1.33 -12.04
N GLN A 123 -1.13 -0.96 -11.02
CA GLN A 123 -2.56 -0.62 -11.19
C GLN A 123 -2.77 0.53 -12.17
N ALA A 124 -1.96 1.58 -12.07
CA ALA A 124 -2.06 2.74 -12.95
C ALA A 124 -1.79 2.36 -14.42
N LEU A 125 -0.83 1.46 -14.67
CA LEU A 125 -0.54 0.93 -16.00
C LEU A 125 -1.70 0.08 -16.53
N SER A 126 -2.24 -0.82 -15.72
CA SER A 126 -3.39 -1.66 -16.08
C SER A 126 -4.62 -0.81 -16.45
N ASN A 127 -4.90 0.25 -15.68
CA ASN A 127 -6.01 1.17 -15.97
C ASN A 127 -5.83 1.91 -17.30
N ARG A 128 -4.59 2.30 -17.65
CA ARG A 128 -4.28 2.97 -18.93
C ARG A 128 -4.47 2.04 -20.13
N ILE A 129 -4.04 0.78 -20.02
CA ILE A 129 -4.18 -0.21 -21.09
C ILE A 129 -5.67 -0.59 -21.28
N GLY A 130 -6.42 -0.78 -20.19
CA GLY A 130 -7.86 -1.07 -20.23
C GLY A 130 -8.68 0.05 -20.86
N SER A 131 -8.34 1.31 -20.58
CA SER A 131 -9.02 2.48 -21.16
C SER A 131 -8.73 2.69 -22.65
N GLY A 132 -7.65 2.12 -23.19
CA GLY A 132 -7.22 2.31 -24.59
C GLY A 132 -7.89 1.37 -25.62
N ARG A 133 -8.77 0.44 -25.19
CA ARG A 133 -9.30 -0.64 -26.05
C ARG A 133 -10.73 -0.44 -26.58
N ILE A 134 -11.35 0.72 -26.31
CA ILE A 134 -12.72 1.06 -26.77
C ILE A 134 -12.69 2.24 -27.75
N GLY A 135 -12.14 2.04 -28.94
CA GLY A 135 -12.01 3.10 -29.94
C GLY A 135 -11.82 2.60 -31.37
N SER A 136 -12.49 1.52 -31.76
CA SER A 136 -12.65 1.17 -33.18
C SER A 136 -13.81 0.21 -33.35
N ALA A 137 -14.99 0.77 -33.57
CA ALA A 137 -16.07 0.07 -34.25
C ALA A 137 -17.04 1.08 -34.89
N VAL A 138 -17.04 1.08 -36.23
CA VAL A 138 -18.22 1.23 -37.11
C VAL A 138 -18.71 2.68 -37.32
N THR A 139 -18.86 3.23 -38.54
CA THR A 139 -19.43 2.64 -39.76
C THR A 139 -18.83 3.24 -41.05
N VAL A 140 -18.45 2.38 -42.00
CA VAL A 140 -18.48 2.69 -43.44
C VAL A 140 -19.64 1.90 -44.03
N SER A 141 -20.65 2.60 -44.54
CA SER A 141 -21.54 2.23 -45.66
C SER A 141 -22.39 3.44 -46.01
#